data_AF-A0A0D7A3M0-F1
#
_entry.id   AF-A0A0D7A3M0-F1
#
_cell.length_a   1.000
_cell.length_b   1.000
_cell.length_c   1.000
_cell.angle_alpha   90.00
_cell.angle_beta   90.00
_cell.angle_gamma   90.00
#
_symmetry.space_group_name_H-M   'P 1'
#
loop_
_entity.id
_entity.type
_entity.pdbx_description
1 polymer ?
#
loop_
_entity_poly.entity_id
_entity_poly.type
_entity_poly.pdbx_seq_one_letter_code
_entity_poly.pdbx_strand_id
1 'polypeptide(L)'
;MAAHILPLSWEAYQTIKQQYPAGNRREWTLRTLDAFWKDPQTSAAAAAKSIPLQDHHDWLNDPDPLGHLVKEGPELGILLRTDFTNDVAWAAFCEKVDEAEKEVADMFAAAEPSVSSKDQAMRDADAMLNDGSDDAYSSDDDDEDALVRRRLIRIIDPSTLEPASKDYFAGISNICALRMFNTPAIRLPPSRPNRVNRVPPNRLVDQDGFQEVYSGMTVWIYDARSNEDQCVRLVRQEGDDIYGTATGDSWRAKGTHICELQFNMAMGMKIDFGAQDRYDYAERQRNLSEANNVP
;
A
#
# COMPACT_ATOMS: atom_id res chain seq x y z
N MET A 1 -19.08 -4.40 9.15
CA MET A 1 -18.54 -4.03 10.48
C MET A 1 -17.07 -3.77 10.24
N ALA A 2 -16.58 -2.54 10.42
CA ALA A 2 -15.17 -2.23 10.12
C ALA A 2 -14.26 -3.12 10.98
N ALA A 3 -13.26 -3.75 10.37
CA ALA A 3 -12.26 -4.50 11.13
C ALA A 3 -11.59 -3.55 12.13
N HIS A 4 -11.60 -3.91 13.41
CA HIS A 4 -10.95 -3.11 14.45
C HIS A 4 -9.43 -3.25 14.28
N ILE A 5 -8.82 -2.30 13.58
CA ILE A 5 -7.38 -2.13 13.51
C ILE A 5 -6.91 -1.53 14.84
N LEU A 6 -5.99 -2.22 15.50
CA LEU A 6 -5.25 -1.80 16.67
C LEU A 6 -3.90 -1.23 16.20
N PRO A 7 -3.71 0.09 16.25
CA PRO A 7 -2.40 0.69 15.98
C PRO A 7 -1.40 0.27 17.05
N LEU A 8 -0.12 0.33 16.71
CA LEU A 8 0.96 0.10 17.69
C LEU A 8 0.97 1.25 18.72
N SER A 9 1.39 0.94 19.96
CA SER A 9 1.47 1.94 21.04
C SER A 9 2.65 2.89 20.84
N TRP A 10 2.39 4.19 21.00
CA TRP A 10 3.43 5.22 21.01
C TRP A 10 4.47 5.02 22.12
N GLU A 11 4.04 4.65 23.33
CA GLU A 11 4.93 4.45 24.48
C GLU A 11 5.86 3.27 24.28
N ALA A 12 5.36 2.18 23.68
CA ALA A 12 6.17 1.02 23.31
C ALA A 12 7.21 1.41 22.24
N TYR A 13 6.81 2.19 21.24
CA TYR A 13 7.72 2.73 20.22
C TYR A 13 8.82 3.61 20.83
N GLN A 14 8.46 4.55 21.71
CA GLN A 14 9.44 5.41 22.39
C GLN A 14 10.42 4.61 23.25
N THR A 15 9.92 3.59 23.95
CA THR A 15 10.77 2.69 24.76
C THR A 15 11.79 1.97 23.87
N ILE A 16 11.34 1.42 22.74
CA ILE A 16 12.23 0.76 21.76
C ILE A 16 13.24 1.75 21.18
N LYS A 17 12.80 2.94 20.77
CA LYS A 17 13.68 3.98 20.24
C LYS A 17 14.80 4.36 21.22
N GLN A 18 14.48 4.51 22.51
CA GLN A 18 15.48 4.78 23.55
C GLN A 18 16.46 3.62 23.74
N GLN A 19 16.00 2.37 23.60
CA GLN A 19 16.86 1.18 23.70
C GLN A 19 17.78 1.01 22.48
N TYR A 20 17.34 1.44 21.30
CA TYR A 20 18.07 1.26 20.04
C TYR A 20 18.32 2.60 19.33
N PRO A 21 19.08 3.55 19.92
CA PRO A 21 19.16 4.93 19.41
C PRO A 21 19.78 5.06 18.01
N ALA A 22 20.54 4.06 17.55
CA ALA A 22 21.14 4.04 16.21
C ALA A 22 20.19 3.55 15.11
N GLY A 23 19.00 3.06 15.49
CA GLY A 23 18.02 2.56 14.54
C GLY A 23 17.32 3.68 13.76
N ASN A 24 16.45 3.27 12.86
CA ASN A 24 15.56 4.17 12.13
C ASN A 24 14.09 3.90 12.43
N ARG A 25 13.21 4.77 11.94
CA ARG A 25 11.75 4.68 12.15
C ARG A 25 11.19 3.31 11.83
N ARG A 26 11.61 2.70 10.72
CA ARG A 26 11.10 1.39 10.28
C ARG A 26 11.58 0.27 11.20
N GLU A 27 12.87 0.25 11.52
CA GLU A 27 13.43 -0.72 12.46
C GLU A 27 12.77 -0.65 13.84
N TRP A 28 12.58 0.57 14.38
CA TRP A 28 11.89 0.75 15.65
C TRP A 28 10.44 0.26 15.59
N THR A 29 9.72 0.60 14.52
CA THR A 29 8.34 0.15 14.34
C THR A 29 8.24 -1.38 14.27
N LEU A 30 9.14 -2.04 13.54
CA LEU A 30 9.18 -3.51 13.46
C LEU A 30 9.56 -4.15 14.81
N ARG A 31 10.50 -3.58 15.55
CA ARG A 31 10.83 -4.04 16.91
C ARG A 31 9.66 -3.85 17.89
N THR A 32 8.89 -2.78 17.75
CA THR A 32 7.65 -2.58 18.52
C THR A 32 6.59 -3.62 18.16
N LEU A 33 6.45 -3.94 16.88
CA LEU A 33 5.59 -5.02 16.41
C LEU A 33 6.02 -6.38 16.99
N ASP A 34 7.32 -6.70 16.98
CA ASP A 34 7.79 -7.95 17.58
C ASP A 34 7.65 -7.96 19.10
N ALA A 35 7.76 -6.81 19.77
CA ALA A 35 7.46 -6.70 21.19
C ALA A 35 5.98 -7.00 21.48
N PHE A 36 5.06 -6.53 20.63
CA PHE A 36 3.65 -6.91 20.71
C PHE A 36 3.47 -8.43 20.64
N TRP A 37 4.13 -9.09 19.69
CA TRP A 37 4.00 -10.54 19.50
C TRP A 37 4.59 -11.40 20.62
N LYS A 38 5.41 -10.84 21.52
CA LYS A 38 5.91 -11.53 22.72
C LYS A 38 4.86 -11.61 23.83
N ASP A 39 3.96 -10.63 23.92
CA ASP A 39 2.82 -10.61 24.84
C ASP A 39 1.63 -9.85 24.24
N PRO A 40 0.87 -10.49 23.32
CA PRO A 40 -0.19 -9.83 22.56
C PRO A 40 -1.32 -9.30 23.45
N GLN A 41 -1.69 -10.01 24.51
CA GLN A 41 -2.82 -9.65 25.36
C GLN A 41 -2.52 -8.39 26.19
N THR A 42 -1.36 -8.35 26.84
CA THR A 42 -0.93 -7.17 27.60
C THR A 42 -0.71 -5.99 26.67
N SER A 43 -0.11 -6.22 25.52
CA SER A 43 0.21 -5.18 24.54
C SER A 43 -1.05 -4.61 23.88
N ALA A 44 -2.06 -5.43 23.57
CA ALA A 44 -3.36 -4.95 23.09
C ALA A 44 -4.10 -4.12 24.14
N ALA A 45 -4.06 -4.53 25.41
CA ALA A 45 -4.67 -3.77 26.52
C ALA A 45 -3.96 -2.42 26.77
N ALA A 46 -2.65 -2.35 26.54
CA ALA A 46 -1.88 -1.11 26.59
C ALA A 46 -2.20 -0.22 25.38
N ALA A 47 -2.21 -0.78 24.16
CA ALA A 47 -2.52 -0.07 22.93
C ALA A 47 -3.92 0.58 22.96
N ALA A 48 -4.91 -0.09 23.55
CA ALA A 48 -6.26 0.43 23.72
C ALA A 48 -6.34 1.69 24.63
N LYS A 49 -5.29 1.97 25.41
CA LYS A 49 -5.20 3.13 26.32
C LYS A 49 -4.23 4.19 25.81
N SER A 50 -3.43 3.88 24.78
CA SER A 50 -2.42 4.77 24.23
C SER A 50 -2.94 5.58 23.05
N ILE A 51 -2.25 6.68 22.75
CA ILE A 51 -2.41 7.36 21.47
C ILE A 51 -1.83 6.46 20.37
N PRO A 52 -2.55 6.24 19.25
CA PRO A 52 -2.02 5.54 18.09
C PRO A 52 -0.66 6.10 17.65
N LEU A 53 0.31 5.22 17.37
CA LEU A 53 1.64 5.62 16.88
C LEU A 53 1.56 6.57 15.67
N GLN A 54 0.65 6.30 14.73
CA GLN A 54 0.50 7.05 13.49
C GLN A 54 -0.06 8.46 13.70
N ASP A 55 -0.74 8.72 14.83
CA ASP A 55 -1.33 10.02 15.14
C ASP A 55 -0.30 10.98 15.77
N HIS A 56 0.90 10.49 16.09
CA HIS A 56 1.93 11.29 16.73
C HIS A 56 2.85 11.94 15.68
N HIS A 57 2.84 13.28 15.59
CA HIS A 57 3.66 14.02 14.62
C HIS A 57 5.16 13.69 14.70
N ASP A 58 5.69 13.45 15.90
CA ASP A 58 7.11 13.11 16.09
C ASP A 58 7.51 11.79 15.43
N TRP A 59 6.57 10.84 15.26
CA TRP A 59 6.85 9.59 14.55
C TRP A 59 7.19 9.86 13.07
N LEU A 60 6.53 10.82 12.42
CA LEU A 60 6.77 11.14 11.02
C LEU A 60 8.12 11.82 10.77
N ASN A 61 8.64 12.51 11.80
CA ASN A 61 9.91 13.23 11.78
C ASN A 61 11.12 12.31 12.00
N ASP A 62 10.91 11.07 12.44
CA ASP A 62 12.00 10.10 12.60
C ASP A 62 12.59 9.68 11.26
N PRO A 63 13.93 9.46 11.20
CA PRO A 63 14.62 9.14 9.97
C PRO A 63 14.12 7.80 9.41
N ASP A 64 13.85 7.77 8.11
CA ASP A 64 13.46 6.57 7.38
C ASP A 64 14.26 6.49 6.08
N PRO A 65 15.20 5.53 5.95
CA PRO A 65 16.04 5.40 4.76
C PRO A 65 15.24 5.25 3.47
N LEU A 66 14.08 4.60 3.50
CA LEU A 66 13.21 4.41 2.33
C LEU A 66 12.05 5.40 2.30
N GLY A 67 12.02 6.37 3.23
CA GLY A 67 10.93 7.33 3.34
C GLY A 67 10.73 8.15 2.07
N HIS A 68 11.82 8.55 1.42
CA HIS A 68 11.78 9.30 0.15
C HIS A 68 11.15 8.51 -1.01
N LEU A 69 11.22 7.17 -0.98
CA LEU A 69 10.62 6.32 -2.02
C LEU A 69 9.09 6.33 -1.96
N VAL A 70 8.49 6.67 -0.81
CA VAL A 70 7.03 6.57 -0.57
C VAL A 70 6.40 7.92 -0.23
N LYS A 71 7.15 8.88 0.33
CA LYS A 71 6.62 10.18 0.80
C LYS A 71 6.39 11.19 -0.33
N GLU A 72 6.99 11.00 -1.49
CA GLU A 72 7.13 12.05 -2.50
C GLU A 72 6.17 11.94 -3.68
N GLY A 73 4.89 11.72 -3.47
CA GLY A 73 3.95 11.88 -4.59
C GLY A 73 2.55 11.33 -4.36
N PRO A 74 1.68 11.57 -5.33
CA PRO A 74 0.27 11.22 -5.24
C PRO A 74 -0.05 9.82 -5.78
N GLU A 75 0.98 8.99 -6.02
CA GLU A 75 0.80 7.65 -6.56
C GLU A 75 0.08 6.74 -5.57
N LEU A 76 -0.74 5.84 -6.10
CA LEU A 76 -1.64 4.99 -5.34
C LEU A 76 -0.99 3.64 -5.00
N GLY A 77 0.03 3.25 -5.77
CA GLY A 77 0.81 2.04 -5.57
C GLY A 77 2.27 2.16 -6.02
N ILE A 78 3.06 1.16 -5.65
CA ILE A 78 4.46 0.99 -6.05
C ILE A 78 4.63 -0.31 -6.84
N LEU A 79 5.45 -0.27 -7.88
CA LEU A 79 5.96 -1.45 -8.59
C LEU A 79 7.43 -1.64 -8.23
N LEU A 80 7.72 -2.66 -7.44
CA LEU A 80 9.05 -2.98 -6.98
C LEU A 80 9.71 -4.06 -7.84
N ARG A 81 10.86 -3.74 -8.42
CA ARG A 81 11.71 -4.72 -9.08
C ARG A 81 12.52 -5.51 -8.04
N THR A 82 12.33 -6.84 -8.03
CA THR A 82 13.06 -7.77 -7.15
C THR A 82 13.91 -8.78 -7.91
N ASP A 83 13.71 -8.90 -9.23
CA ASP A 83 14.57 -9.71 -10.10
C ASP A 83 15.38 -8.84 -11.05
N PHE A 84 16.68 -9.14 -11.11
CA PHE A 84 17.66 -8.39 -11.89
C PHE A 84 18.33 -9.25 -12.97
N THR A 85 17.74 -10.39 -13.32
CA THR A 85 18.36 -11.35 -14.25
C THR A 85 18.17 -10.98 -15.71
N ASN A 86 17.17 -10.15 -16.03
CA ASN A 86 16.83 -9.78 -17.40
C ASN A 86 16.40 -8.31 -17.52
N ASP A 87 17.36 -7.42 -17.81
CA ASP A 87 17.09 -5.98 -17.99
C ASP A 87 16.24 -5.68 -19.23
N VAL A 88 16.32 -6.51 -20.27
CA VAL A 88 15.54 -6.33 -21.50
C VAL A 88 14.06 -6.61 -21.24
N ALA A 89 13.74 -7.70 -20.54
CA ALA A 89 12.37 -8.03 -20.16
C ALA A 89 11.78 -7.00 -19.17
N TRP A 90 12.60 -6.48 -18.26
CA TRP A 90 12.21 -5.39 -17.37
C TRP A 90 11.87 -4.12 -18.14
N ALA A 91 12.74 -3.66 -19.03
CA ALA A 91 12.50 -2.46 -19.84
C ALA A 91 11.21 -2.59 -20.68
N ALA A 92 11.04 -3.70 -21.38
CA ALA A 92 9.83 -3.97 -22.17
C ALA A 92 8.56 -4.08 -21.31
N PHE A 93 8.67 -4.51 -20.06
CA PHE A 93 7.55 -4.51 -19.12
C PHE A 93 7.19 -3.08 -18.69
N CYS A 94 8.18 -2.26 -18.35
CA CYS A 94 7.97 -0.86 -17.99
C CYS A 94 7.31 -0.06 -19.13
N GLU A 95 7.73 -0.29 -20.38
CA GLU A 95 7.09 0.34 -21.55
C GLU A 95 5.59 0.04 -21.60
N LYS A 96 5.18 -1.22 -21.37
CA LYS A 96 3.76 -1.62 -21.34
C LYS A 96 2.99 -1.00 -20.17
N VAL A 97 3.64 -0.82 -19.02
CA VAL A 97 3.03 -0.15 -17.86
C VAL A 97 2.82 1.33 -18.18
N ASP A 98 3.82 2.00 -18.74
CA ASP A 98 3.71 3.41 -19.16
C ASP A 98 2.64 3.58 -20.27
N GLU A 99 2.49 2.62 -21.18
CA GLU A 99 1.41 2.61 -22.18
C GLU A 99 0.03 2.45 -21.53
N ALA A 100 -0.14 1.45 -20.66
CA ALA A 100 -1.41 1.23 -19.94
C ALA A 100 -1.79 2.42 -19.05
N GLU A 101 -0.81 3.08 -18.45
CA GLU A 101 -1.03 4.30 -17.66
C GLU A 101 -1.55 5.47 -18.52
N LYS A 102 -1.00 5.65 -19.73
CA LYS A 102 -1.51 6.64 -20.68
C LYS A 102 -2.94 6.33 -21.13
N GLU A 103 -3.24 5.07 -21.42
CA GLU A 103 -4.60 4.65 -21.81
C GLU A 103 -5.63 4.99 -20.72
N VAL A 104 -5.28 4.74 -19.44
CA VAL A 104 -6.14 5.09 -18.30
C VAL A 104 -6.30 6.61 -18.19
N ALA A 105 -5.23 7.39 -18.35
CA ALA A 105 -5.31 8.85 -18.33
C ALA A 105 -6.18 9.42 -19.48
N ASP A 106 -6.06 8.87 -20.69
CA ASP A 106 -6.85 9.28 -21.86
C ASP A 106 -8.33 8.97 -21.68
N MET A 107 -8.69 7.86 -21.02
CA MET A 107 -10.07 7.52 -20.69
C MET A 107 -10.75 8.59 -19.82
N PHE A 108 -10.01 9.18 -18.88
CA PHE A 108 -10.54 10.27 -18.04
C PHE A 108 -10.60 11.60 -18.79
N ALA A 109 -9.56 11.94 -19.57
CA ALA A 109 -9.57 13.16 -20.37
C ALA A 109 -10.71 13.21 -21.40
N ALA A 110 -11.17 12.04 -21.88
CA ALA A 110 -12.29 11.93 -22.81
C ALA A 110 -13.68 11.88 -22.13
N ALA A 111 -13.75 11.61 -20.82
CA ALA A 111 -15.00 11.52 -20.06
C ALA A 111 -15.53 12.90 -19.61
N GLU A 112 -14.68 13.93 -19.63
CA GLU A 112 -15.03 15.34 -19.47
C GLU A 112 -15.98 15.79 -20.61
N PRO A 113 -17.28 16.04 -20.35
CA PRO A 113 -18.14 16.63 -21.36
C PRO A 113 -17.68 18.06 -21.60
N SER A 114 -17.05 18.32 -22.74
CA SER A 114 -16.77 19.67 -23.19
C SER A 114 -18.06 20.50 -23.16
N VAL A 115 -18.22 21.36 -22.15
CA VAL A 115 -19.16 22.47 -22.18
C VAL A 115 -18.65 23.48 -23.22
N SER A 116 -18.72 23.10 -24.50
CA SER A 116 -18.49 24.03 -25.61
C SER A 116 -19.79 24.77 -25.88
N SER A 117 -19.84 25.97 -25.35
CA SER A 117 -20.71 27.10 -25.65
C SER A 117 -21.36 27.08 -27.04
N LYS A 118 -22.70 27.16 -27.06
CA LYS A 118 -23.45 27.86 -28.11
C LYS A 118 -24.53 28.72 -27.47
N ASP A 119 -24.19 29.97 -27.21
CA ASP A 119 -25.07 31.06 -27.65
C ASP A 119 -24.31 32.38 -27.75
N GLN A 120 -24.37 32.93 -28.96
CA GLN A 120 -23.74 34.16 -29.37
C GLN A 120 -24.89 35.13 -29.68
N ALA A 121 -25.10 36.15 -28.85
CA ALA A 121 -25.93 37.28 -29.22
C ALA A 121 -25.41 38.57 -28.55
N MET A 122 -25.13 39.53 -29.42
CA MET A 122 -24.60 40.87 -29.19
C MET A 122 -25.36 41.66 -28.11
N ARG A 123 -24.64 42.49 -27.34
CA ARG A 123 -25.00 43.91 -27.13
C ARG A 123 -23.88 44.69 -26.46
N ASP A 124 -23.54 45.80 -27.10
CA ASP A 124 -22.74 46.91 -26.60
C ASP A 124 -23.40 47.63 -25.41
N ALA A 125 -22.54 48.42 -24.73
CA ALA A 125 -22.79 49.58 -23.86
C ALA A 125 -22.70 49.37 -22.34
N ASP A 126 -21.51 49.74 -21.83
CA ASP A 126 -21.25 50.85 -20.89
C ASP A 126 -21.93 50.90 -19.50
N ALA A 127 -21.15 51.44 -18.56
CA ALA A 127 -21.50 51.97 -17.23
C ALA A 127 -21.48 51.07 -15.97
N MET A 128 -20.47 51.37 -15.15
CA MET A 128 -20.54 51.68 -13.71
C MET A 128 -20.46 50.57 -12.63
N LEU A 129 -19.36 50.69 -11.86
CA LEU A 129 -19.20 50.53 -10.41
C LEU A 129 -20.45 50.10 -9.62
N ASN A 130 -20.38 48.96 -8.93
CA ASN A 130 -20.91 48.87 -7.56
C ASN A 130 -20.22 47.79 -6.72
N ASP A 131 -20.10 48.17 -5.45
CA ASP A 131 -19.53 47.56 -4.26
C ASP A 131 -20.46 46.51 -3.62
N GLY A 132 -19.89 45.56 -2.87
CA GLY A 132 -20.56 44.91 -1.74
C GLY A 132 -20.90 43.42 -1.81
N SER A 133 -20.16 42.64 -0.99
CA SER A 133 -20.65 41.59 -0.06
C SER A 133 -21.12 40.21 -0.57
N ASP A 134 -20.35 39.22 -0.08
CA ASP A 134 -20.70 37.91 0.51
C ASP A 134 -21.16 36.69 -0.30
N ASP A 135 -20.44 35.61 0.03
CA ASP A 135 -20.83 34.20 0.08
C ASP A 135 -21.27 33.51 -1.21
N ALA A 136 -20.26 32.94 -1.89
CA ALA A 136 -20.46 31.79 -2.75
C ALA A 136 -19.43 30.70 -2.39
N TYR A 137 -19.96 29.63 -1.79
CA TYR A 137 -19.30 28.35 -1.54
C TYR A 137 -18.56 27.88 -2.79
N SER A 138 -17.23 27.95 -2.78
CA SER A 138 -16.39 27.33 -3.79
C SER A 138 -16.43 25.83 -3.55
N SER A 139 -17.17 25.14 -4.43
CA SER A 139 -17.21 23.69 -4.53
C SER A 139 -15.81 23.17 -4.80
N ASP A 140 -15.33 22.33 -3.90
CA ASP A 140 -14.03 21.67 -3.91
C ASP A 140 -14.14 20.41 -4.82
N ASP A 141 -14.21 20.63 -6.14
CA ASP A 141 -14.30 19.58 -7.18
C ASP A 141 -12.98 19.41 -7.96
N ASP A 142 -11.85 19.91 -7.42
CA ASP A 142 -10.54 19.91 -8.09
C ASP A 142 -9.72 18.61 -7.89
N ASP A 143 -10.23 17.61 -7.16
CA ASP A 143 -9.44 16.42 -6.81
C ASP A 143 -9.41 15.33 -7.91
N GLU A 144 -10.45 15.22 -8.76
CA GLU A 144 -10.46 14.21 -9.83
C GLU A 144 -9.53 14.60 -10.99
N ASP A 145 -9.52 15.87 -11.40
CA ASP A 145 -8.66 16.38 -12.47
C ASP A 145 -7.16 16.34 -12.11
N ALA A 146 -6.84 16.44 -10.82
CA ALA A 146 -5.49 16.29 -10.33
C ALA A 146 -4.98 14.85 -10.53
N LEU A 147 -5.82 13.83 -10.34
CA LEU A 147 -5.46 12.41 -10.46
C LEU A 147 -5.11 11.99 -11.90
N VAL A 148 -5.75 12.60 -12.91
CA VAL A 148 -5.52 12.27 -14.33
C VAL A 148 -4.11 12.64 -14.82
N ARG A 149 -3.48 13.64 -14.21
CA ARG A 149 -2.10 14.08 -14.59
C ARG A 149 -1.00 13.38 -13.78
N ARG A 150 -1.35 12.48 -12.88
CA ARG A 150 -0.43 11.88 -11.90
C ARG A 150 -0.14 10.44 -12.27
N ARG A 151 1.09 9.98 -12.02
CA ARG A 151 1.37 8.54 -12.12
C ARG A 151 0.50 7.79 -11.10
N LEU A 152 -0.18 6.73 -11.51
CA LEU A 152 -0.93 5.81 -10.65
C LEU A 152 0.02 4.87 -9.91
N ILE A 153 1.11 4.49 -10.58
CA ILE A 153 2.08 3.52 -10.06
C ILE A 153 3.49 4.11 -10.12
N ARG A 154 4.12 4.16 -8.96
CA ARG A 154 5.54 4.50 -8.84
C ARG A 154 6.41 3.29 -9.11
N ILE A 155 7.30 3.39 -10.09
CA ILE A 155 8.25 2.31 -10.41
C ILE A 155 9.51 2.48 -9.56
N ILE A 156 9.87 1.45 -8.81
CA ILE A 156 11.10 1.38 -8.01
C ILE A 156 12.01 0.31 -8.62
N ASP A 157 13.10 0.76 -9.25
CA ASP A 157 14.21 -0.10 -9.65
C ASP A 157 15.39 0.12 -8.68
N PRO A 158 15.67 -0.81 -7.76
CA PRO A 158 16.82 -0.71 -6.86
C PRO A 158 18.17 -0.54 -7.56
N SER A 159 18.27 -0.93 -8.84
CA SER A 159 19.48 -0.75 -9.64
C SER A 159 19.86 0.71 -9.86
N THR A 160 18.91 1.64 -9.75
CA THR A 160 19.12 3.07 -9.97
C THR A 160 19.33 3.85 -8.69
N LEU A 161 19.20 3.21 -7.51
CA LEU A 161 19.37 3.86 -6.20
C LEU A 161 20.85 3.87 -5.79
N GLU A 162 21.37 2.74 -5.34
CA GLU A 162 22.80 2.53 -5.05
C GLU A 162 23.20 1.09 -5.43
N PRO A 163 24.47 0.82 -5.81
CA PRO A 163 24.88 -0.52 -6.23
C PRO A 163 24.61 -1.62 -5.18
N ALA A 164 24.74 -1.30 -3.89
CA ALA A 164 24.48 -2.23 -2.79
C ALA A 164 22.98 -2.46 -2.54
N SER A 165 22.09 -1.62 -3.08
CA SER A 165 20.65 -1.77 -2.91
C SER A 165 20.12 -3.01 -3.63
N LYS A 166 20.73 -3.42 -4.76
CA LYS A 166 20.29 -4.62 -5.49
C LYS A 166 20.22 -5.85 -4.59
N ASP A 167 21.26 -6.08 -3.80
CA ASP A 167 21.34 -7.24 -2.92
C ASP A 167 20.28 -7.19 -1.80
N TYR A 168 19.90 -6.00 -1.36
CA TYR A 168 18.87 -5.79 -0.34
C TYR A 168 17.46 -6.12 -0.85
N PHE A 169 17.18 -5.86 -2.12
CA PHE A 169 15.86 -6.06 -2.74
C PHE A 169 15.75 -7.36 -3.56
N ALA A 170 16.87 -8.02 -3.83
CA ALA A 170 16.91 -9.22 -4.66
C ALA A 170 16.08 -10.35 -4.05
N GLY A 171 15.04 -10.74 -4.77
CA GLY A 171 14.19 -11.89 -4.44
C GLY A 171 13.50 -11.80 -3.08
N ILE A 172 13.27 -10.62 -2.51
CA ILE A 172 12.59 -10.47 -1.22
C ILE A 172 11.17 -11.05 -1.24
N SER A 173 10.65 -11.44 -0.07
CA SER A 173 9.28 -11.93 0.06
C SER A 173 8.26 -10.79 0.06
N ASN A 174 6.98 -11.14 -0.07
CA ASN A 174 5.88 -10.18 0.05
C ASN A 174 5.86 -9.49 1.42
N ILE A 175 6.07 -10.24 2.51
CA ILE A 175 6.09 -9.66 3.86
C ILE A 175 7.30 -8.76 4.05
N CYS A 176 8.45 -9.13 3.51
CA CYS A 176 9.63 -8.27 3.52
C CYS A 176 9.32 -6.92 2.83
N ALA A 177 8.70 -6.96 1.65
CA ALA A 177 8.30 -5.76 0.93
C ALA A 177 7.28 -4.90 1.71
N LEU A 178 6.25 -5.51 2.31
CA LEU A 178 5.30 -4.77 3.14
C LEU A 178 5.98 -4.11 4.35
N ARG A 179 6.91 -4.79 5.01
CA ARG A 179 7.69 -4.21 6.11
C ARG A 179 8.54 -3.04 5.65
N MET A 180 9.07 -3.10 4.42
CA MET A 180 9.88 -2.04 3.80
C MET A 180 9.09 -0.83 3.31
N PHE A 181 7.81 -0.95 2.97
CA PHE A 181 7.08 0.15 2.31
C PHE A 181 5.82 0.58 3.04
N ASN A 182 5.32 -0.22 3.99
CA ASN A 182 4.07 0.00 4.67
C ASN A 182 4.27 0.09 6.19
N THR A 183 3.28 0.68 6.85
CA THR A 183 3.25 0.75 8.31
C THR A 183 2.54 -0.48 8.85
N PRO A 184 3.18 -1.28 9.72
CA PRO A 184 2.50 -2.41 10.33
C PRO A 184 1.48 -1.95 11.37
N ALA A 185 0.42 -2.73 11.51
CA ALA A 185 -0.59 -2.62 12.54
C ALA A 185 -1.08 -4.02 12.93
N ILE A 186 -1.93 -4.09 13.94
CA ILE A 186 -2.56 -5.33 14.38
C ILE A 186 -4.05 -5.21 14.11
N ARG A 187 -4.73 -6.32 13.81
CA ARG A 187 -6.20 -6.38 13.82
C ARG A 187 -6.69 -7.67 14.45
N LEU A 188 -7.98 -7.75 14.72
CA LEU A 188 -8.64 -9.03 14.97
C LEU A 188 -8.79 -9.80 13.64
N PRO A 189 -8.47 -11.11 13.60
CA PRO A 189 -8.73 -11.91 12.42
C PRO A 189 -10.25 -12.07 12.21
N PRO A 190 -10.69 -12.40 10.98
CA PRO A 190 -12.09 -12.68 10.72
C PRO A 190 -12.63 -13.78 11.62
N SER A 191 -13.92 -13.71 11.95
CA SER A 191 -14.56 -14.73 12.78
C SER A 191 -14.49 -16.10 12.11
N ARG A 192 -13.98 -17.09 12.85
CA ARG A 192 -13.93 -18.47 12.36
C ARG A 192 -15.33 -19.01 12.11
N PRO A 193 -15.65 -19.47 10.89
CA PRO A 193 -16.95 -20.09 10.61
C PRO A 193 -17.16 -21.35 11.45
N ASN A 194 -18.43 -21.65 11.76
CA ASN A 194 -18.79 -22.89 12.43
C ASN A 194 -18.30 -24.10 11.62
N ARG A 195 -17.74 -25.10 12.31
CA ARG A 195 -17.24 -26.37 11.71
C ARG A 195 -15.96 -26.26 10.86
N VAL A 196 -15.30 -25.09 10.81
CA VAL A 196 -13.97 -24.97 10.20
C VAL A 196 -12.89 -25.19 11.26
N ASN A 197 -11.92 -26.04 10.96
CA ASN A 197 -10.78 -26.26 11.85
C ASN A 197 -9.94 -24.98 12.01
N ARG A 198 -9.35 -24.78 13.18
CA ARG A 198 -8.40 -23.68 13.38
C ARG A 198 -7.21 -23.90 12.44
N VAL A 199 -6.83 -22.89 11.69
CA VAL A 199 -5.57 -22.89 10.94
C VAL A 199 -4.40 -22.91 11.93
N PRO A 200 -3.22 -23.45 11.55
CA PRO A 200 -2.03 -23.38 12.39
C PRO A 200 -1.75 -21.93 12.82
N PRO A 201 -1.41 -21.71 14.11
CA PRO A 201 -1.24 -20.36 14.62
C PRO A 201 -0.07 -19.67 13.91
N ASN A 202 -0.33 -18.49 13.38
CA ASN A 202 0.67 -17.64 12.74
C ASN A 202 0.20 -16.19 12.76
N ARG A 203 1.09 -15.27 13.08
CA ARG A 203 0.78 -13.84 13.15
C ARG A 203 0.22 -13.24 11.87
N LEU A 204 0.52 -13.78 10.69
CA LEU A 204 -0.06 -13.30 9.44
C LEU A 204 -1.50 -13.77 9.23
N VAL A 205 -2.04 -14.68 10.06
CA VAL A 205 -3.34 -15.32 9.86
C VAL A 205 -4.24 -15.18 11.10
N ASP A 206 -3.84 -15.83 12.19
CA ASP A 206 -4.52 -15.87 13.49
C ASP A 206 -3.51 -16.42 14.49
N GLN A 207 -2.96 -15.53 15.30
CA GLN A 207 -2.14 -15.88 16.46
C GLN A 207 -2.71 -15.19 17.68
N ASP A 208 -3.16 -15.99 18.65
CA ASP A 208 -3.76 -15.52 19.90
C ASP A 208 -4.93 -14.52 19.72
N GLY A 209 -5.66 -14.66 18.61
CA GLY A 209 -6.79 -13.77 18.27
C GLY A 209 -6.38 -12.46 17.63
N PHE A 210 -5.14 -12.36 17.14
CA PHE A 210 -4.61 -11.19 16.43
C PHE A 210 -4.02 -11.58 15.08
N GLN A 211 -3.94 -10.58 14.18
CA GLN A 211 -3.32 -10.68 12.88
C GLN A 211 -2.47 -9.43 12.59
N GLU A 212 -1.25 -9.62 12.12
CA GLU A 212 -0.37 -8.58 11.59
C GLU A 212 -0.89 -8.12 10.24
N VAL A 213 -1.07 -6.81 10.07
CA VAL A 213 -1.56 -6.17 8.84
C VAL A 213 -0.75 -4.92 8.54
N TYR A 214 -0.95 -4.36 7.35
CA TYR A 214 -0.17 -3.23 6.87
C TYR A 214 -1.08 -2.15 6.29
N SER A 215 -0.65 -0.89 6.39
CA SER A 215 -1.29 0.26 5.75
C SER A 215 -0.27 1.10 4.99
N GLY A 216 -0.69 1.68 3.87
CA GLY A 216 0.16 2.48 2.99
C GLY A 216 -0.12 2.19 1.52
N MET A 217 0.83 2.53 0.65
CA MET A 217 0.72 2.30 -0.79
C MET A 217 0.54 0.81 -1.12
N THR A 218 -0.23 0.53 -2.17
CA THR A 218 -0.36 -0.82 -2.72
C THR A 218 0.99 -1.29 -3.24
N VAL A 219 1.38 -2.55 -2.96
CA VAL A 219 2.68 -3.07 -3.38
C VAL A 219 2.50 -4.10 -4.49
N TRP A 220 3.12 -3.83 -5.64
CA TRP A 220 3.27 -4.74 -6.76
C TRP A 220 4.72 -5.20 -6.86
N ILE A 221 4.94 -6.49 -7.10
CA ILE A 221 6.29 -7.07 -7.21
C ILE A 221 6.52 -7.64 -8.61
N TYR A 222 7.58 -7.16 -9.25
CA TYR A 222 8.21 -7.79 -10.40
C TYR A 222 9.30 -8.75 -9.92
N ASP A 223 9.09 -10.05 -10.16
CA ASP A 223 10.00 -11.13 -9.73
C ASP A 223 10.55 -11.89 -10.94
N ALA A 224 11.27 -12.99 -10.71
CA ALA A 224 11.87 -13.79 -11.77
C ALA A 224 10.84 -14.34 -12.78
N ARG A 225 9.64 -14.69 -12.31
CA ARG A 225 8.56 -15.23 -13.15
C ARG A 225 7.91 -14.14 -14.00
N SER A 226 7.97 -12.87 -13.55
CA SER A 226 7.51 -11.73 -14.34
C SER A 226 8.24 -11.59 -15.69
N ASN A 227 9.49 -12.04 -15.77
CA ASN A 227 10.23 -12.09 -17.04
C ASN A 227 9.56 -12.99 -18.08
N GLU A 228 8.91 -14.06 -17.65
CA GLU A 228 8.31 -15.08 -18.52
C GLU A 228 6.85 -14.79 -18.85
N ASP A 229 6.04 -14.51 -17.84
CA ASP A 229 4.59 -14.38 -17.99
C ASP A 229 4.10 -12.94 -18.09
N GLN A 230 5.00 -11.95 -17.96
CA GLN A 230 4.70 -10.53 -17.99
C GLN A 230 3.61 -10.14 -16.98
N CYS A 231 3.56 -10.85 -15.86
CA CYS A 231 2.68 -10.59 -14.74
C CYS A 231 3.47 -10.16 -13.51
N VAL A 232 2.88 -9.30 -12.69
CA VAL A 232 3.42 -8.88 -11.38
C VAL A 232 2.52 -9.38 -10.27
N ARG A 233 3.10 -9.58 -9.08
CA ARG A 233 2.37 -10.01 -7.90
C ARG A 233 1.78 -8.80 -7.18
N LEU A 234 0.46 -8.73 -7.07
CA LEU A 234 -0.22 -7.84 -6.14
C LEU A 234 -0.09 -8.41 -4.73
N VAL A 235 0.55 -7.67 -3.83
CA VAL A 235 0.74 -8.07 -2.45
C VAL A 235 -0.40 -7.55 -1.58
N ARG A 236 -0.96 -8.45 -0.79
CA ARG A 236 -2.09 -8.13 0.06
C ARG A 236 -1.66 -7.62 1.43
N GLN A 237 -2.16 -6.46 1.82
CA GLN A 237 -1.77 -5.78 3.07
C GLN A 237 -2.48 -6.31 4.33
N GLU A 238 -3.66 -6.91 4.19
CA GLU A 238 -4.42 -7.55 5.27
C GLU A 238 -5.18 -8.77 4.73
N GLY A 239 -5.51 -9.78 5.54
CA GLY A 239 -6.37 -10.89 5.09
C GLY A 239 -7.79 -10.44 4.67
N ASP A 240 -8.50 -11.27 3.88
CA ASP A 240 -9.93 -11.09 3.57
C ASP A 240 -10.77 -11.09 4.85
N ASP A 241 -12.06 -10.78 4.68
CA ASP A 241 -13.10 -11.12 5.66
C ASP A 241 -13.34 -12.64 5.79
N ILE A 242 -12.53 -13.47 5.14
CA ILE A 242 -12.55 -14.93 5.16
C ILE A 242 -11.48 -15.45 6.11
N TYR A 243 -11.90 -16.22 7.11
CA TYR A 243 -11.00 -16.85 8.08
C TYR A 243 -9.97 -17.75 7.40
N GLY A 244 -8.71 -17.61 7.81
CA GLY A 244 -7.59 -18.39 7.29
C GLY A 244 -6.88 -17.75 6.10
N THR A 245 -7.28 -16.57 5.64
CA THR A 245 -6.48 -15.78 4.69
C THR A 245 -5.31 -15.10 5.40
N ALA A 246 -4.17 -15.00 4.72
CA ALA A 246 -2.95 -14.44 5.30
C ALA A 246 -2.66 -13.05 4.76
N THR A 247 -2.13 -12.19 5.64
CA THR A 247 -1.39 -11.00 5.20
C THR A 247 -0.18 -11.43 4.38
N GLY A 248 0.11 -10.70 3.30
CA GLY A 248 1.15 -11.06 2.35
C GLY A 248 0.76 -12.14 1.34
N ASP A 249 -0.46 -12.70 1.40
CA ASP A 249 -0.99 -13.47 0.27
C ASP A 249 -0.90 -12.61 -1.01
N SER A 250 -0.72 -13.24 -2.17
CA SER A 250 -0.57 -12.50 -3.42
C SER A 250 -1.24 -13.19 -4.60
N TRP A 251 -1.59 -12.36 -5.59
CA TRP A 251 -2.19 -12.77 -6.85
C TRP A 251 -1.43 -12.12 -8.01
N ARG A 252 -1.42 -12.77 -9.18
CA ARG A 252 -0.68 -12.28 -10.35
C ARG A 252 -1.61 -11.58 -11.33
N ALA A 253 -1.25 -10.35 -11.68
CA ALA A 253 -1.91 -9.56 -12.71
C ALA A 253 -0.97 -9.30 -13.87
N LYS A 254 -1.48 -9.28 -15.11
CA LYS A 254 -0.71 -8.87 -16.28
C LYS A 254 -0.33 -7.40 -16.16
N GLY A 255 0.90 -7.05 -16.56
CA GLY A 255 1.40 -5.68 -16.52
C GLY A 255 0.51 -4.66 -17.23
N THR A 256 -0.17 -5.06 -18.31
CA THR A 256 -1.08 -4.17 -19.05
C THR A 256 -2.37 -3.81 -18.29
N HIS A 257 -2.67 -4.47 -17.16
CA HIS A 257 -3.91 -4.25 -16.40
C HIS A 257 -3.66 -3.61 -15.03
N ILE A 258 -2.40 -3.44 -14.62
CA ILE A 258 -2.12 -3.01 -13.23
C ILE A 258 -2.58 -1.57 -12.97
N CYS A 259 -2.53 -0.69 -13.97
CA CYS A 259 -2.97 0.70 -13.85
C CYS A 259 -4.48 0.78 -13.62
N GLU A 260 -5.27 0.06 -14.41
CA GLU A 260 -6.73 -0.05 -14.24
C GLU A 260 -7.09 -0.65 -12.87
N LEU A 261 -6.42 -1.75 -12.49
CA LEU A 261 -6.65 -2.37 -11.18
C LEU A 261 -6.30 -1.44 -10.03
N GLN A 262 -5.16 -0.72 -10.12
CA GLN A 262 -4.72 0.24 -9.11
C GLN A 262 -5.72 1.38 -8.94
N PHE A 263 -6.21 1.94 -10.06
CA PHE A 263 -7.23 2.97 -10.06
C PHE A 263 -8.52 2.46 -9.40
N ASN A 264 -9.04 1.33 -9.85
CA ASN A 264 -10.28 0.76 -9.31
C ASN A 264 -10.16 0.45 -7.81
N MET A 265 -9.01 -0.04 -7.36
CA MET A 265 -8.76 -0.27 -5.92
C MET A 265 -8.75 1.02 -5.11
N ALA A 266 -8.19 2.10 -5.64
CA ALA A 266 -8.25 3.41 -5.00
C ALA A 266 -9.68 3.96 -4.90
N MET A 267 -10.55 3.62 -5.86
CA MET A 267 -11.99 3.91 -5.82
C MET A 267 -12.79 2.94 -4.93
N GLY A 268 -12.12 2.06 -4.17
CA GLY A 268 -12.75 1.17 -3.20
C GLY A 268 -13.13 -0.20 -3.72
N MET A 269 -12.76 -0.56 -4.96
CA MET A 269 -12.90 -1.93 -5.44
C MET A 269 -11.98 -2.86 -4.64
N LYS A 270 -12.55 -3.93 -4.07
CA LYS A 270 -11.75 -5.00 -3.46
C LYS A 270 -11.57 -6.13 -4.46
N ILE A 271 -10.33 -6.56 -4.66
CA ILE A 271 -10.04 -7.76 -5.42
C ILE A 271 -10.30 -8.95 -4.50
N ASP A 272 -11.24 -9.82 -4.89
CA ASP A 272 -11.44 -11.10 -4.23
C ASP A 272 -10.34 -12.07 -4.70
N PHE A 273 -9.47 -12.47 -3.78
CA PHE A 273 -8.40 -13.43 -4.04
C PHE A 273 -8.91 -14.88 -4.11
N GLY A 274 -10.22 -15.10 -4.02
CA GLY A 274 -10.90 -16.34 -4.39
C GLY A 274 -10.73 -17.49 -3.40
N ALA A 275 -10.51 -17.20 -2.12
CA ALA A 275 -10.16 -18.18 -1.08
C ALA A 275 -8.96 -19.09 -1.50
N GLN A 276 -8.79 -20.24 -0.85
CA GLN A 276 -7.55 -21.06 -0.82
C GLN A 276 -6.90 -21.43 -2.17
N ASP A 277 -7.59 -21.29 -3.30
CA ASP A 277 -7.21 -21.91 -4.58
C ASP A 277 -6.46 -20.97 -5.55
N ARG A 278 -6.29 -19.68 -5.25
CA ARG A 278 -5.71 -18.73 -6.24
C ARG A 278 -4.52 -17.90 -5.77
N TYR A 279 -4.15 -17.93 -4.49
CA TYR A 279 -2.91 -17.30 -4.04
C TYR A 279 -1.69 -18.17 -4.35
N ASP A 280 -0.54 -17.53 -4.52
CA ASP A 280 0.73 -18.25 -4.67
C ASP A 280 1.09 -19.00 -3.37
N TYR A 281 0.84 -20.30 -3.35
CA TYR A 281 1.06 -21.14 -2.16
C TYR A 281 2.53 -21.16 -1.72
N ALA A 282 3.47 -21.16 -2.68
CA ALA A 282 4.89 -21.19 -2.35
C ALA A 282 5.31 -19.89 -1.66
N GLU A 283 4.87 -18.75 -2.19
CA GLU A 283 5.12 -17.45 -1.58
C GLU A 283 4.42 -17.32 -0.22
N ARG A 284 3.20 -17.84 -0.07
CA ARG A 284 2.52 -17.89 1.24
C ARG A 284 3.31 -18.67 2.28
N GLN A 285 3.80 -19.87 1.95
CA GLN A 285 4.62 -20.65 2.88
C GLN A 285 5.89 -19.90 3.28
N ARG A 286 6.54 -19.25 2.30
CA ARG A 286 7.69 -18.38 2.54
C ARG A 286 7.34 -17.26 3.52
N ASN A 287 6.26 -16.52 3.27
CA ASN A 287 5.78 -15.45 4.16
C ASN A 287 5.52 -15.93 5.58
N LEU A 288 4.81 -17.05 5.74
CA LEU A 288 4.50 -17.62 7.06
C LEU A 288 5.77 -18.02 7.82
N SER A 289 6.77 -18.54 7.11
CA SER A 289 8.05 -18.91 7.70
C SER A 289 8.89 -17.69 8.09
N GLU A 290 8.95 -16.67 7.23
CA GLU A 290 9.73 -15.46 7.44
C GLU A 290 9.10 -14.57 8.53
N ALA A 291 7.77 -14.55 8.61
CA ALA A 291 7.09 -13.84 9.66
C ALA A 291 7.60 -14.29 11.01
N ASN A 292 7.83 -15.56 11.29
CA ASN A 292 8.30 -15.98 12.62
C ASN A 292 9.81 -15.75 12.85
N ASN A 293 10.56 -15.36 11.82
CA ASN A 293 12.02 -15.21 11.83
C ASN A 293 12.46 -13.75 11.66
N VAL A 294 11.80 -12.80 12.35
CA VAL A 294 12.27 -11.40 12.30
C VAL A 294 13.60 -11.31 13.05
N PRO A 295 14.67 -10.79 12.43
CA PRO A 295 15.96 -10.59 13.09
C PRO A 295 15.93 -9.53 14.20
#